data_AF-A0A1K1Q8H8-F1
#
_entry.id   AF-A0A1K1Q8H8-F1
#
_cell.length_a   1.000
_cell.length_b   1.000
_cell.length_c   1.000
_cell.angle_alpha   90.00
_cell.angle_beta   90.00
_cell.angle_gamma   90.00
#
_symmetry.space_group_name_H-M   'P 1'
#
loop_
_entity.id
_entity.type
_entity.pdbx_description
1 polymer ?
#
loop_
_entity_poly.entity_id
_entity_poly.type
_entity_poly.pdbx_seq_one_letter_code
_entity_poly.pdbx_strand_id
1 'polypeptide(L)'
;MRISAIATGFVLAIAMGFVAKAHDVNVQRAWNDALNEQCPGKHLTWLAPADLREALDDYKQQVSPKDRHAMDAAASTRCRDVMAGASCDNQADLVFAQARSDLANVAAMTCAEFARCNAQSQCTPTSFQAPSDAPSAQRSSETAGLSETQWTVALARGSRGDADALNTLVTLRAGTDGDRTESIDEAISDALLTNPKEVLSLLSSHRELPPASWYCEDRAIEPDEADVARWTDAAVTSLSHVSDPALAPIRSACLSSLRQTAAAH
;
A
#
# COMPACT_ATOMS: atom_id res chain seq x y z
N MET A 1 61.87 10.03 37.54
CA MET A 1 60.46 10.22 37.92
C MET A 1 59.84 11.26 36.99
N ARG A 2 59.24 10.85 35.86
CA ARG A 2 58.47 11.70 34.97
C ARG A 2 57.24 10.90 34.53
N ILE A 3 56.07 11.48 34.81
CA ILE A 3 54.76 10.85 34.74
C ILE A 3 54.22 10.95 33.31
N SER A 4 53.68 9.84 32.82
CA SER A 4 53.00 9.70 31.54
C SER A 4 51.74 10.56 31.47
N ALA A 5 51.55 11.26 30.34
CA ALA A 5 50.28 11.87 29.98
C ALA A 5 49.42 10.84 29.22
N ILE A 6 48.24 10.51 29.74
CA ILE A 6 47.24 9.65 29.09
C ILE A 6 46.13 10.52 28.51
N ALA A 7 45.75 10.15 27.30
CA ALA A 7 44.76 10.70 26.40
C ALA A 7 43.44 11.14 27.06
N THR A 8 42.93 12.29 26.62
CA THR A 8 41.53 12.69 26.78
C THR A 8 40.99 12.99 25.38
N GLY A 9 40.04 12.18 24.92
CA GLY A 9 39.33 12.47 23.70
C GLY A 9 38.66 11.23 23.14
N PHE A 10 37.42 10.96 23.56
CA PHE A 10 36.33 10.45 22.73
C PHE A 10 35.09 10.18 23.60
N VAL A 11 34.23 11.18 23.82
CA VAL A 11 32.81 10.98 24.17
C VAL A 11 32.00 12.16 23.63
N LEU A 12 31.66 12.17 22.34
CA LEU A 12 30.62 13.06 21.82
C LEU A 12 30.01 12.51 20.51
N ALA A 13 29.29 11.39 20.59
CA ALA A 13 28.56 10.86 19.43
C ALA A 13 27.32 10.02 19.80
N ILE A 14 26.63 10.34 20.91
CA ILE A 14 25.38 9.66 21.30
C ILE A 14 24.37 10.70 21.82
N ALA A 15 23.87 11.57 20.93
CA ALA A 15 22.76 12.48 21.26
C ALA A 15 21.81 12.75 20.10
N MET A 16 22.19 12.47 18.85
CA MET A 16 21.38 12.82 17.67
C MET A 16 20.23 11.85 17.38
N GLY A 17 20.27 10.60 17.89
CA GLY A 17 19.24 9.59 17.61
C GLY A 17 17.91 9.77 18.37
N PHE A 18 17.92 10.47 19.51
CA PHE A 18 16.71 10.64 20.34
C PHE A 18 15.85 11.84 19.92
N VAL A 19 16.42 12.82 19.20
CA VAL A 19 15.71 14.06 18.83
C VAL A 19 14.69 13.81 17.71
N ALA A 20 15.00 12.93 16.75
CA ALA A 20 14.10 12.63 15.64
C ALA A 20 12.77 11.99 16.11
N LYS A 21 12.83 11.02 17.03
CA LYS A 21 11.62 10.35 17.55
C LYS A 21 10.71 11.26 18.38
N ALA A 22 11.28 12.22 19.11
CA ALA A 22 10.48 13.16 19.91
C ALA A 22 9.72 14.16 19.03
N HIS A 23 10.31 14.55 17.89
CA HIS A 23 9.68 15.44 16.92
C HIS A 23 8.41 14.81 16.31
N ASP A 24 8.45 13.53 15.99
CA ASP A 24 7.34 12.83 15.34
C ASP A 24 6.10 12.67 16.23
N VAL A 25 6.30 12.33 17.51
CA VAL A 25 5.22 12.24 18.50
C VAL A 25 4.50 13.58 18.66
N ASN A 26 5.23 14.70 18.51
CA ASN A 26 4.63 16.03 18.61
C ASN A 26 3.80 16.39 17.39
N VAL A 27 4.18 15.94 16.19
CA VAL A 27 3.43 16.18 14.95
C VAL A 27 2.09 15.45 14.98
N GLN A 28 2.10 14.15 15.33
CA GLN A 28 0.88 13.36 15.38
C GLN A 28 -0.11 13.90 16.41
N ARG A 29 0.40 14.35 17.57
CA ARG A 29 -0.45 15.01 18.58
C ARG A 29 -1.05 16.30 18.03
N ALA A 30 -0.24 17.19 17.45
CA ALA A 30 -0.71 18.44 16.89
C ALA A 30 -1.74 18.23 15.77
N TRP A 31 -1.56 17.21 14.94
CA TRP A 31 -2.53 16.78 13.94
C TRP A 31 -3.86 16.34 14.57
N ASN A 32 -3.81 15.44 15.56
CA ASN A 32 -5.01 14.97 16.26
C ASN A 32 -5.74 16.12 16.96
N ASP A 33 -5.00 17.08 17.53
CA ASP A 33 -5.56 18.28 18.15
C ASP A 33 -6.26 19.16 17.09
N ALA A 34 -5.63 19.38 15.94
CA ALA A 34 -6.21 20.15 14.83
C ALA A 34 -7.50 19.49 14.29
N LEU A 35 -7.53 18.17 14.13
CA LEU A 35 -8.76 17.45 13.72
C LEU A 35 -9.89 17.61 14.75
N ASN A 36 -9.58 17.47 16.03
CA ASN A 36 -10.57 17.60 17.10
C ASN A 36 -11.10 19.04 17.24
N GLU A 37 -10.27 20.04 16.93
CA GLU A 37 -10.68 21.44 16.88
C GLU A 37 -11.58 21.72 15.66
N GLN A 38 -11.19 21.27 14.46
CA GLN A 38 -11.90 21.60 13.21
C GLN A 38 -13.23 20.86 13.05
N CYS A 39 -13.30 19.59 13.43
CA CYS A 39 -14.52 18.81 13.31
C CYS A 39 -14.75 17.88 14.52
N PRO A 40 -15.08 18.47 15.69
CA PRO A 40 -15.34 17.69 16.89
C PRO A 40 -16.48 16.69 16.64
N GLY A 41 -16.28 15.44 17.06
CA GLY A 41 -17.28 14.37 16.93
C GLY A 41 -17.28 13.62 15.60
N LYS A 42 -16.45 14.01 14.62
CA LYS A 42 -16.23 13.20 13.41
C LYS A 42 -15.27 12.02 13.64
N HIS A 43 -14.49 12.02 14.72
CA HIS A 43 -13.53 10.97 15.06
C HIS A 43 -12.48 10.68 13.96
N LEU A 44 -12.08 11.69 13.18
CA LEU A 44 -11.15 11.51 12.05
C LEU A 44 -9.72 11.11 12.45
N THR A 45 -9.39 11.11 13.74
CA THR A 45 -8.16 10.47 14.26
C THR A 45 -8.14 8.95 14.03
N TRP A 46 -9.26 8.37 13.60
CA TRP A 46 -9.42 6.96 13.25
C TRP A 46 -9.26 6.67 11.76
N LEU A 47 -8.93 7.64 10.91
CA LEU A 47 -8.71 7.39 9.47
C LEU A 47 -7.73 6.24 9.23
N ALA A 48 -7.96 5.48 8.16
CA ALA A 48 -6.93 4.57 7.65
C ALA A 48 -5.71 5.39 7.23
N PRO A 49 -4.49 4.81 7.28
CA PRO A 49 -3.34 5.42 6.63
C PRO A 49 -3.59 5.73 5.15
N ALA A 50 -4.31 4.88 4.41
CA ALA A 50 -4.65 5.12 3.01
C ALA A 50 -5.64 6.30 2.83
N ASP A 51 -6.72 6.34 3.62
CA ASP A 51 -7.67 7.46 3.58
C ASP A 51 -6.99 8.81 3.93
N LEU A 52 -6.10 8.79 4.93
CA LEU A 52 -5.31 9.97 5.27
C LEU A 52 -4.34 10.34 4.13
N ARG A 53 -3.81 9.35 3.42
CA ARG A 53 -2.93 9.60 2.28
C ARG A 53 -3.68 10.32 1.16
N GLU A 54 -4.88 9.86 0.82
CA GLU A 54 -5.74 10.49 -0.19
C GLU A 54 -6.01 11.97 0.18
N ALA A 55 -6.41 12.23 1.43
CA ALA A 55 -6.64 13.59 1.91
C ALA A 55 -5.40 14.50 1.86
N LEU A 56 -4.23 13.92 2.15
CA LEU A 56 -2.96 14.65 2.08
C LEU A 56 -2.50 14.88 0.64
N ASP A 57 -2.79 13.97 -0.29
CA ASP A 57 -2.54 14.16 -1.71
C ASP A 57 -3.43 15.28 -2.29
N ASP A 58 -4.68 15.37 -1.86
CA ASP A 58 -5.56 16.50 -2.20
C ASP A 58 -5.03 17.84 -1.69
N TYR A 59 -4.55 17.89 -0.44
CA TYR A 59 -3.85 19.05 0.11
C TYR A 59 -2.62 19.41 -0.72
N LYS A 60 -1.82 18.40 -1.08
CA LYS A 60 -0.62 18.56 -1.89
C LYS A 60 -0.93 19.12 -3.27
N GLN A 61 -2.06 18.76 -3.89
CA GLN A 61 -2.48 19.39 -5.16
C GLN A 61 -2.83 20.88 -5.02
N GLN A 62 -3.17 21.35 -3.83
CA GLN A 62 -3.54 22.75 -3.58
C GLN A 62 -2.36 23.66 -3.20
N VAL A 63 -1.23 23.10 -2.75
CA VAL A 63 -0.03 23.91 -2.47
C VAL A 63 0.72 24.29 -3.75
N SER A 64 1.70 25.19 -3.64
CA SER A 64 2.51 25.61 -4.79
C SER A 64 3.32 24.42 -5.38
N PRO A 65 3.66 24.42 -6.68
CA PRO A 65 4.50 23.36 -7.26
C PRO A 65 5.86 23.19 -6.54
N LYS A 66 6.42 24.29 -6.02
CA LYS A 66 7.64 24.27 -5.20
C LYS A 66 7.42 23.54 -3.88
N ASP A 67 6.30 23.80 -3.20
CA ASP A 67 5.97 23.15 -1.93
C ASP A 67 5.64 21.67 -2.14
N ARG A 68 4.92 21.31 -3.22
CA ARG A 68 4.74 19.90 -3.62
C ARG A 68 6.05 19.16 -3.74
N HIS A 69 6.98 19.69 -4.54
CA HIS A 69 8.29 19.07 -4.71
C HIS A 69 9.05 18.95 -3.39
N ALA A 70 8.89 19.91 -2.47
CA ALA A 70 9.50 19.82 -1.14
C ALA A 70 8.87 18.72 -0.28
N MET A 71 7.54 18.53 -0.37
CA MET A 71 6.83 17.42 0.26
C MET A 71 7.28 16.06 -0.31
N ASP A 72 7.34 15.92 -1.64
CA ASP A 72 7.85 14.72 -2.32
C ASP A 72 9.27 14.34 -1.88
N ALA A 73 10.17 15.33 -1.84
CA ALA A 73 11.55 15.12 -1.40
C ALA A 73 11.64 14.72 0.08
N ALA A 74 10.79 15.29 0.94
CA ALA A 74 10.72 14.96 2.36
C ALA A 74 10.21 13.53 2.56
N ALA A 75 9.15 13.14 1.85
CA ALA A 75 8.59 11.79 1.83
C ALA A 75 9.64 10.76 1.38
N SER A 76 10.23 10.95 0.20
CA SER A 76 11.29 10.08 -0.34
C SER A 76 12.49 9.93 0.61
N THR A 77 12.92 11.03 1.25
CA THR A 77 14.03 10.99 2.21
C THR A 77 13.66 10.18 3.46
N ARG A 78 12.44 10.35 3.96
CA ARG A 78 11.95 9.73 5.19
C ARG A 78 11.62 8.25 5.01
N CYS A 79 11.09 7.87 3.85
CA CYS A 79 10.61 6.53 3.54
C CYS A 79 11.69 5.59 3.00
N ARG A 80 12.90 6.10 2.75
CA ARG A 80 14.00 5.34 2.11
C ARG A 80 14.25 3.94 2.67
N ASP A 81 14.07 3.77 3.98
CA ASP A 81 14.34 2.51 4.69
C ASP A 81 13.07 1.92 5.34
N VAL A 82 11.88 2.32 4.91
CA VAL A 82 10.59 1.90 5.51
C VAL A 82 9.73 1.16 4.48
N MET A 83 9.34 -0.08 4.78
CA MET A 83 8.48 -0.89 3.90
C MET A 83 6.99 -0.49 3.90
N ALA A 84 6.52 0.29 4.88
CA ALA A 84 5.12 0.73 4.97
C ALA A 84 4.96 2.17 4.42
N GLY A 85 4.70 2.28 3.11
CA GLY A 85 4.71 3.55 2.36
C GLY A 85 3.74 4.61 2.90
N ALA A 86 2.44 4.28 2.98
CA ALA A 86 1.42 5.28 3.35
C ALA A 86 1.67 5.93 4.72
N SER A 87 2.14 5.17 5.72
CA SER A 87 2.37 5.73 7.07
C SER A 87 3.58 6.67 7.13
N CYS A 88 4.65 6.37 6.38
CA CYS A 88 5.84 7.22 6.38
C CYS A 88 5.62 8.49 5.54
N ASP A 89 4.90 8.37 4.43
CA ASP A 89 4.51 9.48 3.57
C ASP A 89 3.59 10.45 4.32
N ASN A 90 2.54 9.93 4.96
CA ASN A 90 1.62 10.76 5.77
C ASN A 90 2.37 11.56 6.84
N GLN A 91 3.32 10.92 7.51
CA GLN A 91 4.12 11.58 8.53
C GLN A 91 5.06 12.66 7.95
N ALA A 92 5.60 12.45 6.75
CA ALA A 92 6.41 13.47 6.06
C ALA A 92 5.55 14.69 5.70
N ASP A 93 4.37 14.48 5.15
CA ASP A 93 3.45 15.53 4.74
C ASP A 93 2.90 16.32 5.94
N LEU A 94 2.55 15.63 7.04
CA LEU A 94 2.14 16.29 8.29
C LEU A 94 3.27 17.10 8.95
N VAL A 95 4.52 16.61 8.89
CA VAL A 95 5.68 17.38 9.36
C VAL A 95 5.86 18.64 8.51
N PHE A 96 5.72 18.52 7.19
CA PHE A 96 5.81 19.67 6.29
C PHE A 96 4.73 20.70 6.58
N ALA A 97 3.46 20.27 6.73
CA ALA A 97 2.36 21.14 7.10
C ALA A 97 2.57 21.81 8.46
N GLN A 98 3.07 21.07 9.46
CA GLN A 98 3.39 21.64 10.78
C GLN A 98 4.49 22.70 10.71
N ALA A 99 5.56 22.45 9.96
CA ALA A 99 6.65 23.41 9.79
C ALA A 99 6.18 24.73 9.15
N ARG A 100 5.05 24.70 8.43
CA ARG A 100 4.39 25.85 7.83
C ARG A 100 3.24 26.43 8.65
N SER A 101 2.97 25.88 9.83
CA SER A 101 1.81 26.23 10.65
C SER A 101 0.47 26.04 9.91
N ASP A 102 0.40 25.06 9.02
CA ASP A 102 -0.73 24.83 8.10
C ASP A 102 -1.59 23.61 8.47
N LEU A 103 -1.29 22.95 9.60
CA LEU A 103 -2.07 21.78 10.07
C LEU A 103 -3.56 22.05 10.22
N ALA A 104 -3.95 23.28 10.58
CA ALA A 104 -5.36 23.66 10.70
C ALA A 104 -6.08 23.62 9.34
N ASN A 105 -5.41 24.03 8.26
CA ASN A 105 -5.98 23.98 6.91
C ASN A 105 -6.06 22.55 6.40
N VAL A 106 -5.01 21.73 6.62
CA VAL A 106 -5.03 20.30 6.31
C VAL A 106 -6.19 19.63 7.04
N ALA A 107 -6.36 19.90 8.34
CA ALA A 107 -7.44 19.34 9.14
C ALA A 107 -8.82 19.79 8.61
N ALA A 108 -8.98 21.06 8.23
CA ALA A 108 -10.23 21.56 7.65
C ALA A 108 -10.57 20.87 6.32
N MET A 109 -9.57 20.62 5.47
CA MET A 109 -9.75 19.89 4.20
C MET A 109 -10.17 18.44 4.46
N THR A 110 -9.45 17.72 5.31
CA THR A 110 -9.83 16.35 5.70
C THR A 110 -11.21 16.31 6.35
N CYS A 111 -11.56 17.31 7.18
CA CYS A 111 -12.89 17.44 7.76
C CYS A 111 -13.98 17.69 6.72
N ALA A 112 -13.67 18.31 5.56
CA ALA A 112 -14.63 18.48 4.47
C ALA A 112 -14.82 17.19 3.67
N GLU A 113 -13.75 16.42 3.50
CA GLU A 113 -13.72 15.19 2.73
C GLU A 113 -14.44 14.01 3.42
N PHE A 114 -14.40 13.93 4.75
CA PHE A 114 -15.01 12.83 5.50
C PHE A 114 -16.20 13.28 6.34
N ALA A 115 -17.28 12.48 6.33
CA ALA A 115 -18.48 12.71 7.13
C ALA A 115 -18.24 12.38 8.61
N ARG A 116 -17.71 11.19 8.91
CA ARG A 116 -17.33 10.70 10.25
C ARG A 116 -16.65 9.33 10.17
N CYS A 117 -15.97 8.95 11.25
CA CYS A 117 -15.53 7.58 11.52
C CYS A 117 -16.38 6.96 12.64
N ASN A 118 -16.77 5.69 12.47
CA ASN A 118 -17.56 4.94 13.46
C ASN A 118 -16.72 3.94 14.26
N ALA A 119 -15.55 3.57 13.74
CA ALA A 119 -14.53 2.77 14.38
C ALA A 119 -13.17 3.07 13.72
N GLN A 120 -12.10 2.45 14.21
CA GLN A 120 -10.78 2.53 13.58
C GLN A 120 -10.88 2.12 12.10
N SER A 121 -10.38 3.00 11.24
CA SER A 121 -10.41 3.01 9.77
C SER A 121 -11.77 2.82 9.09
N GLN A 122 -12.86 2.95 9.84
CA GLN A 122 -14.23 2.88 9.32
C GLN A 122 -14.80 4.28 9.17
N CYS A 123 -14.29 5.01 8.17
CA CYS A 123 -14.67 6.39 7.88
C CYS A 123 -15.53 6.45 6.61
N THR A 124 -16.49 7.36 6.59
CA THR A 124 -17.38 7.57 5.44
C THR A 124 -17.00 8.86 4.74
N PRO A 125 -16.60 8.86 3.45
CA PRO A 125 -16.40 10.08 2.67
C PRO A 125 -17.71 10.89 2.55
N THR A 126 -17.61 12.22 2.57
CA THR A 126 -18.72 13.15 2.39
C THR A 126 -19.36 13.03 1.00
N SER A 127 -18.55 12.68 -0.01
CA SER A 127 -18.99 12.47 -1.40
C SER A 127 -19.72 11.14 -1.62
N PHE A 128 -19.74 10.24 -0.62
CA PHE A 128 -20.41 8.94 -0.74
C PHE A 128 -21.93 9.08 -0.62
N GLN A 129 -22.62 9.20 -1.76
CA GLN A 129 -24.05 8.93 -1.85
C GLN A 129 -24.26 7.41 -1.89
N ALA A 130 -24.54 6.80 -0.73
CA ALA A 130 -24.95 5.40 -0.69
C ALA A 130 -26.26 5.22 -1.51
N PRO A 131 -26.40 4.18 -2.34
CA PRO A 131 -27.71 3.72 -2.78
C PRO A 131 -28.54 3.37 -1.55
N SER A 132 -29.73 3.96 -1.42
CA SER A 132 -30.56 3.96 -0.20
C SER A 132 -31.06 2.60 0.30
N ASP A 133 -30.71 1.48 -0.36
CA ASP A 133 -31.19 0.14 -0.02
C ASP A 133 -30.08 -0.94 0.08
N ALA A 134 -28.80 -0.55 0.06
CA ALA A 134 -27.71 -1.49 0.30
C ALA A 134 -27.40 -1.58 1.82
N PRO A 135 -27.42 -2.78 2.44
CA PRO A 135 -26.95 -2.93 3.81
C PRO A 135 -25.52 -2.39 3.90
N SER A 136 -25.30 -1.45 4.82
CA SER A 136 -24.03 -0.75 5.01
C SER A 136 -22.87 -1.74 5.04
N ALA A 137 -22.06 -1.73 3.99
CA ALA A 137 -20.87 -2.54 3.89
C ALA A 137 -19.86 -2.03 4.93
N GLN A 138 -19.78 -2.74 6.06
CA GLN A 138 -18.59 -2.79 6.90
C GLN A 138 -17.42 -3.23 6.01
N ARG A 139 -16.43 -2.37 5.78
CA ARG A 139 -15.13 -2.63 5.11
C ARG A 139 -14.42 -1.27 5.09
N SER A 140 -13.59 -0.91 6.08
CA SER A 140 -12.23 -1.40 6.37
C SER A 140 -11.90 -1.11 7.85
N SER A 141 -11.32 -2.02 8.64
CA SER A 141 -9.90 -1.99 9.03
C SER A 141 -9.41 -3.34 9.59
N GLU A 142 -10.26 -4.36 9.52
CA GLU A 142 -9.99 -5.76 9.84
C GLU A 142 -10.29 -6.66 8.63
N THR A 143 -10.08 -6.16 7.41
CA THR A 143 -10.51 -6.83 6.18
C THR A 143 -9.61 -8.02 5.85
N ALA A 144 -9.87 -9.09 6.60
CA ALA A 144 -9.45 -10.50 6.49
C ALA A 144 -9.44 -11.21 7.86
N GLY A 145 -9.44 -10.46 8.98
CA GLY A 145 -9.03 -10.98 10.28
C GLY A 145 -7.54 -11.32 10.39
N LEU A 146 -6.70 -10.87 9.43
CA LEU A 146 -5.25 -11.05 9.46
C LEU A 146 -4.56 -9.81 10.04
N SER A 147 -3.61 -10.04 10.94
CA SER A 147 -2.59 -9.05 11.32
C SER A 147 -1.64 -8.77 10.15
N GLU A 148 -0.92 -7.65 10.19
CA GLU A 148 0.08 -7.30 9.16
C GLU A 148 1.09 -8.42 8.90
N THR A 149 1.59 -9.09 9.95
CA THR A 149 2.49 -10.23 9.78
C THR A 149 1.82 -11.39 9.06
N GLN A 150 0.56 -11.69 9.39
CA GLN A 150 -0.18 -12.76 8.71
C GLN A 150 -0.48 -12.40 7.25
N TRP A 151 -0.77 -11.13 6.97
CA TRP A 151 -0.94 -10.59 5.63
C TRP A 151 0.33 -10.77 4.79
N THR A 152 1.49 -10.32 5.28
CA THR A 152 2.78 -10.51 4.60
C THR A 152 3.08 -12.00 4.36
N VAL A 153 2.78 -12.86 5.34
CA VAL A 153 2.97 -14.32 5.18
C VAL A 153 2.03 -14.90 4.12
N ALA A 154 0.77 -14.46 4.08
CA ALA A 154 -0.21 -14.90 3.09
C ALA A 154 0.22 -14.49 1.68
N LEU A 155 0.59 -13.23 1.47
CA LEU A 155 1.11 -12.74 0.19
C LEU A 155 2.36 -13.53 -0.23
N ALA A 156 3.35 -13.65 0.64
CA ALA A 156 4.59 -14.35 0.31
C ALA A 156 4.37 -15.83 -0.02
N ARG A 157 3.43 -16.52 0.64
CA ARG A 157 3.04 -17.88 0.28
C ARG A 157 2.28 -17.92 -1.05
N GLY A 158 1.36 -16.98 -1.26
CA GLY A 158 0.61 -16.79 -2.49
C GLY A 158 1.52 -16.63 -3.70
N SER A 159 2.50 -15.70 -3.66
CA SER A 159 3.48 -15.46 -4.73
C SER A 159 4.35 -16.68 -5.06
N ARG A 160 4.50 -17.63 -4.13
CA ARG A 160 5.18 -18.92 -4.37
C ARG A 160 4.26 -20.02 -4.90
N GLY A 161 3.00 -19.68 -5.15
CA GLY A 161 2.01 -20.61 -5.67
C GLY A 161 1.51 -21.65 -4.67
N ASP A 162 1.53 -21.33 -3.37
CA ASP A 162 0.91 -22.16 -2.34
C ASP A 162 -0.62 -22.12 -2.51
N ALA A 163 -1.23 -23.28 -2.76
CA ALA A 163 -2.65 -23.40 -3.09
C ALA A 163 -3.57 -22.84 -2.00
N ASP A 164 -3.28 -23.15 -0.73
CA ASP A 164 -4.10 -22.69 0.40
C ASP A 164 -4.00 -21.16 0.56
N ALA A 165 -2.80 -20.61 0.37
CA ALA A 165 -2.57 -19.18 0.40
C ALA A 165 -3.29 -18.47 -0.76
N LEU A 166 -3.20 -19.00 -1.99
CA LEU A 166 -3.90 -18.44 -3.15
C LEU A 166 -5.42 -18.40 -2.93
N ASN A 167 -6.01 -19.49 -2.45
CA ASN A 167 -7.45 -19.51 -2.10
C ASN A 167 -7.80 -18.52 -0.98
N THR A 168 -6.90 -18.36 -0.01
CA THR A 168 -7.04 -17.33 1.03
C THR A 168 -7.07 -15.95 0.38
N LEU A 169 -6.09 -15.60 -0.45
CA LEU A 169 -6.00 -14.30 -1.11
C LEU A 169 -7.24 -13.97 -1.95
N VAL A 170 -7.80 -14.94 -2.69
CA VAL A 170 -9.07 -14.75 -3.42
C VAL A 170 -10.21 -14.37 -2.49
N THR A 171 -10.32 -15.06 -1.35
CA THR A 171 -11.35 -14.76 -0.35
C THR A 171 -11.17 -13.35 0.23
N LEU A 172 -9.93 -12.92 0.45
CA LEU A 172 -9.63 -11.59 0.98
C LEU A 172 -9.91 -10.48 -0.03
N ARG A 173 -9.62 -10.73 -1.32
CA ARG A 173 -9.72 -9.75 -2.41
C ARG A 173 -11.07 -9.05 -2.47
N ALA A 174 -12.17 -9.78 -2.27
CA ALA A 174 -13.52 -9.21 -2.34
C ALA A 174 -13.78 -8.14 -1.27
N GLY A 175 -12.97 -8.11 -0.20
CA GLY A 175 -13.15 -7.19 0.92
C GLY A 175 -11.99 -6.26 1.22
N THR A 176 -10.96 -6.23 0.38
CA THR A 176 -9.81 -5.34 0.55
C THR A 176 -10.04 -3.98 -0.12
N ASP A 177 -9.30 -2.97 0.33
CA ASP A 177 -9.19 -1.67 -0.34
C ASP A 177 -8.22 -1.76 -1.54
N GLY A 178 -7.97 -0.64 -2.22
CA GLY A 178 -7.16 -0.60 -3.45
C GLY A 178 -5.76 -1.17 -3.26
N ASP A 179 -5.01 -0.67 -2.28
CA ASP A 179 -3.63 -1.07 -1.98
C ASP A 179 -3.51 -2.58 -1.67
N ARG A 180 -4.39 -3.09 -0.81
CA ARG A 180 -4.39 -4.53 -0.49
C ARG A 180 -4.87 -5.41 -1.64
N THR A 181 -5.77 -4.90 -2.48
CA THR A 181 -6.23 -5.62 -3.68
C THR A 181 -5.11 -5.70 -4.71
N GLU A 182 -4.33 -4.64 -4.89
CA GLU A 182 -3.16 -4.61 -5.76
C GLU A 182 -2.09 -5.60 -5.28
N SER A 183 -1.77 -5.60 -3.98
CA SER A 183 -0.85 -6.59 -3.40
C SER A 183 -1.30 -8.04 -3.61
N ILE A 184 -2.62 -8.31 -3.50
CA ILE A 184 -3.17 -9.64 -3.81
C ILE A 184 -2.99 -9.96 -5.29
N ASP A 185 -3.29 -9.02 -6.17
CA ASP A 185 -3.23 -9.23 -7.61
C ASP A 185 -1.79 -9.46 -8.09
N GLU A 186 -0.82 -8.74 -7.52
CA GLU A 186 0.61 -8.99 -7.65
C GLU A 186 0.98 -10.41 -7.21
N ALA A 187 0.59 -10.81 -6.00
CA ALA A 187 0.93 -12.13 -5.48
C ALA A 187 0.32 -13.29 -6.31
N ILE A 188 -0.89 -13.13 -6.84
CA ILE A 188 -1.49 -14.13 -7.74
C ILE A 188 -0.76 -14.15 -9.09
N SER A 189 -0.37 -12.98 -9.61
CA SER A 189 0.40 -12.90 -10.86
C SER A 189 1.76 -13.58 -10.72
N ASP A 190 2.54 -13.23 -9.69
CA ASP A 190 3.88 -13.80 -9.42
C ASP A 190 3.87 -15.32 -9.26
N ALA A 191 2.78 -15.87 -8.73
CA ALA A 191 2.60 -17.30 -8.61
C ALA A 191 2.65 -18.03 -9.97
N LEU A 192 2.43 -17.34 -11.11
CA LEU A 192 2.63 -17.90 -12.44
C LEU A 192 4.07 -18.33 -12.69
N LEU A 193 5.05 -17.66 -12.07
CA LEU A 193 6.46 -17.96 -12.24
C LEU A 193 6.86 -19.27 -11.56
N THR A 194 6.14 -19.67 -10.51
CA THR A 194 6.53 -20.77 -9.61
C THR A 194 5.56 -21.96 -9.64
N ASN A 195 4.26 -21.71 -9.70
CA ASN A 195 3.22 -22.74 -9.77
C ASN A 195 2.07 -22.33 -10.72
N PRO A 196 2.35 -22.24 -12.03
CA PRO A 196 1.37 -21.79 -13.03
C PRO A 196 0.13 -22.70 -13.08
N LYS A 197 0.27 -23.98 -12.75
CA LYS A 197 -0.87 -24.91 -12.73
C LYS A 197 -1.90 -24.49 -11.68
N GLU A 198 -1.46 -24.12 -10.48
CA GLU A 198 -2.35 -23.74 -9.40
C GLU A 198 -3.05 -22.41 -9.69
N VAL A 199 -2.32 -21.41 -10.22
CA VAL A 199 -2.92 -20.14 -10.65
C VAL A 199 -3.97 -20.37 -11.73
N LEU A 200 -3.67 -21.15 -12.77
CA LEU A 200 -4.65 -21.45 -13.82
C LEU A 200 -5.88 -22.19 -13.28
N SER A 201 -5.70 -23.08 -12.30
CA SER A 201 -6.79 -23.77 -11.61
C SER A 201 -7.67 -22.79 -10.83
N LEU A 202 -7.05 -21.87 -10.08
CA LEU A 202 -7.70 -20.79 -9.35
C LEU A 202 -8.56 -19.92 -10.29
N LEU A 203 -7.96 -19.44 -11.39
CA LEU A 203 -8.66 -18.61 -12.39
C LEU A 203 -9.78 -19.37 -13.11
N SER A 204 -9.69 -20.70 -13.24
CA SER A 204 -10.75 -21.52 -13.82
C SER A 204 -11.97 -21.69 -12.91
N SER A 205 -11.74 -21.68 -11.60
CA SER A 205 -12.74 -22.03 -10.59
C SER A 205 -13.40 -20.81 -9.95
N HIS A 206 -12.72 -19.65 -9.95
CA HIS A 206 -13.21 -18.40 -9.37
C HIS A 206 -13.59 -17.37 -10.44
N ARG A 207 -14.88 -17.34 -10.81
CA ARG A 207 -15.40 -16.44 -11.87
C ARG A 207 -15.55 -14.99 -11.42
N GLU A 208 -15.50 -14.76 -10.12
CA GLU A 208 -15.51 -13.44 -9.49
C GLU A 208 -14.18 -12.71 -9.61
N LEU A 209 -13.09 -13.43 -9.92
CA LEU A 209 -11.80 -12.82 -10.21
C LEU A 209 -11.84 -12.07 -11.55
N PRO A 210 -11.00 -11.03 -11.71
CA PRO A 210 -10.66 -10.48 -13.00
C PRO A 210 -10.34 -11.57 -14.04
N PRO A 211 -10.56 -11.28 -15.34
CA PRO A 211 -10.27 -12.25 -16.40
C PRO A 211 -8.79 -12.64 -16.37
N ALA A 212 -8.45 -13.83 -16.89
CA ALA A 212 -7.08 -14.34 -16.86
C ALA A 212 -6.05 -13.39 -17.47
N SER A 213 -6.42 -12.56 -18.46
CA SER A 213 -5.53 -11.51 -19.00
C SER A 213 -5.08 -10.50 -17.95
N TRP A 214 -5.88 -10.25 -16.92
CA TRP A 214 -5.50 -9.39 -15.79
C TRP A 214 -4.32 -9.97 -15.00
N TYR A 215 -4.31 -11.28 -14.75
CA TYR A 215 -3.24 -11.91 -13.98
C TYR A 215 -2.06 -12.34 -14.84
N CYS A 216 -2.19 -12.28 -16.18
CA CYS A 216 -1.18 -12.73 -17.13
C CYS A 216 -0.41 -11.55 -17.72
N GLU A 217 0.03 -10.67 -16.81
CA GLU A 217 0.98 -9.56 -16.99
C GLU A 217 1.68 -9.28 -15.65
N ASP A 218 2.83 -8.61 -15.68
CA ASP A 218 3.50 -8.19 -14.46
C ASP A 218 2.61 -7.20 -13.70
N ARG A 219 2.39 -7.49 -12.42
CA ARG A 219 1.51 -6.75 -11.51
C ARG A 219 2.26 -6.10 -10.36
N ALA A 220 3.59 -6.08 -10.41
CA ALA A 220 4.37 -5.28 -9.50
C ALA A 220 3.94 -3.82 -9.54
N ILE A 221 4.11 -3.11 -8.42
CA ILE A 221 3.85 -1.67 -8.34
C ILE A 221 4.98 -0.95 -9.09
N GLU A 222 4.62 -0.25 -10.16
CA GLU A 222 5.54 0.55 -10.98
C GLU A 222 6.80 -0.21 -11.49
N PRO A 223 6.64 -1.34 -12.20
CA PRO A 223 7.79 -2.10 -12.68
C PRO A 223 8.51 -1.34 -13.79
N ASP A 224 9.84 -1.43 -13.81
CA ASP A 224 10.60 -0.92 -14.95
C ASP A 224 10.44 -1.82 -16.19
N GLU A 225 10.66 -1.27 -17.38
CA GLU A 225 10.48 -2.00 -18.65
C GLU A 225 11.32 -3.29 -18.71
N ALA A 226 12.49 -3.30 -18.08
CA ALA A 226 13.38 -4.45 -18.09
C ALA A 226 12.90 -5.55 -17.12
N ASP A 227 12.29 -5.19 -16.00
CA ASP A 227 11.61 -6.11 -15.08
C ASP A 227 10.38 -6.73 -15.75
N VAL A 228 9.53 -5.94 -16.40
CA VAL A 228 8.36 -6.44 -17.13
C VAL A 228 8.77 -7.47 -18.19
N ALA A 229 9.83 -7.18 -18.95
CA ALA A 229 10.33 -8.10 -19.96
C ALA A 229 10.84 -9.42 -19.34
N ARG A 230 11.63 -9.36 -18.27
CA ARG A 230 12.14 -10.55 -17.56
C ARG A 230 11.01 -11.40 -16.98
N TRP A 231 10.06 -10.74 -16.33
CA TRP A 231 8.89 -11.40 -15.74
C TRP A 231 8.07 -12.09 -16.83
N THR A 232 7.81 -11.40 -17.94
CA THR A 232 7.03 -11.92 -19.08
C THR A 232 7.66 -13.19 -19.68
N ASP A 233 8.97 -13.18 -19.91
CA ASP A 233 9.70 -14.34 -20.44
C ASP A 233 9.64 -15.54 -19.48
N ALA A 234 9.79 -15.28 -18.18
CA ALA A 234 9.70 -16.30 -17.15
C ALA A 234 8.28 -16.90 -17.05
N ALA A 235 7.25 -16.06 -17.12
CA ALA A 235 5.86 -16.49 -17.09
C ALA A 235 5.51 -17.34 -18.33
N VAL A 236 5.93 -16.92 -19.54
CA VAL A 236 5.75 -17.70 -20.77
C VAL A 236 6.41 -19.08 -20.65
N THR A 237 7.65 -19.12 -20.15
CA THR A 237 8.38 -20.37 -19.95
C THR A 237 7.64 -21.29 -18.99
N SER A 238 7.27 -20.77 -17.81
CA SER A 238 6.56 -21.51 -16.76
C SER A 238 5.22 -22.06 -17.26
N LEU A 239 4.38 -21.23 -17.89
CA LEU A 239 3.08 -21.63 -18.44
C LEU A 239 3.20 -22.69 -19.54
N SER A 240 4.26 -22.68 -20.33
CA SER A 240 4.48 -23.67 -21.40
C SER A 240 4.64 -25.10 -20.86
N HIS A 241 5.04 -25.25 -19.59
CA HIS A 241 5.20 -26.54 -18.93
C HIS A 241 3.89 -27.12 -18.35
N VAL A 242 2.81 -26.34 -18.27
CA VAL A 242 1.51 -26.85 -17.79
C VAL A 242 0.87 -27.69 -18.88
N SER A 243 0.84 -29.01 -18.75
CA SER A 243 0.30 -29.93 -19.78
C SER A 243 -1.15 -30.37 -19.53
N ASP A 244 -1.81 -29.87 -18.49
CA ASP A 244 -3.17 -30.28 -18.11
C ASP A 244 -4.20 -29.84 -19.16
N PRO A 245 -4.92 -30.78 -19.82
CA PRO A 245 -5.90 -30.44 -20.85
C PRO A 245 -7.06 -29.58 -20.34
N ALA A 246 -7.45 -29.72 -19.06
CA ALA A 246 -8.54 -28.95 -18.49
C ALA A 246 -8.19 -27.45 -18.39
N LEU A 247 -6.91 -27.13 -18.22
CA LEU A 247 -6.39 -25.77 -18.10
C LEU A 247 -5.97 -25.17 -19.45
N ALA A 248 -6.02 -25.94 -20.54
CA ALA A 248 -5.54 -25.52 -21.86
C ALA A 248 -6.20 -24.22 -22.39
N PRO A 249 -7.52 -23.97 -22.21
CA PRO A 249 -8.13 -22.72 -22.66
C PRO A 249 -7.55 -21.49 -21.95
N ILE A 250 -7.45 -21.52 -20.62
CA ILE A 250 -6.96 -20.39 -19.81
C ILE A 250 -5.46 -20.18 -20.03
N ARG A 251 -4.68 -21.27 -20.05
CA ARG A 251 -3.26 -21.23 -20.42
C ARG A 251 -3.04 -20.54 -21.77
N SER A 252 -3.86 -20.86 -22.76
CA SER A 252 -3.75 -20.28 -24.10
C SER A 252 -4.10 -18.79 -24.12
N ALA A 253 -5.12 -18.38 -23.37
CA ALA A 253 -5.47 -16.97 -23.20
C ALA A 253 -4.32 -16.19 -22.54
N CYS A 254 -3.74 -16.73 -21.47
CA CYS A 254 -2.59 -16.14 -20.78
C CYS A 254 -1.36 -16.01 -21.68
N LEU A 255 -0.97 -17.08 -22.38
CA LEU A 255 0.13 -17.03 -23.33
C LEU A 255 -0.12 -16.04 -24.48
N SER A 256 -1.38 -15.84 -24.88
CA SER A 256 -1.72 -14.81 -25.87
C SER A 256 -1.53 -13.41 -25.31
N SER A 257 -1.96 -13.16 -24.06
CA SER A 257 -1.80 -11.86 -23.38
C SER A 257 -0.31 -11.50 -23.25
N LEU A 258 0.49 -12.41 -22.69
CA LEU A 258 1.92 -12.22 -22.49
C LEU A 258 2.68 -11.91 -23.79
N ARG A 259 2.32 -12.56 -24.89
CA ARG A 259 2.95 -12.30 -26.21
C ARG A 259 2.57 -10.94 -26.79
N GLN A 260 1.38 -10.43 -26.47
CA GLN A 260 0.98 -9.08 -26.89
C GLN A 260 1.77 -8.03 -26.10
N THR A 261 1.91 -8.22 -24.78
CA THR A 261 2.76 -7.38 -23.93
C THR A 261 4.20 -7.38 -24.43
N ALA A 262 4.79 -8.55 -24.68
CA ALA A 262 6.15 -8.67 -25.20
C ALA A 262 6.37 -8.02 -26.58
N ALA A 263 5.31 -7.83 -27.37
CA ALA A 263 5.39 -7.16 -28.67
C ALA A 263 5.19 -5.64 -28.59
N ALA A 264 4.72 -5.13 -27.45
CA ALA A 264 4.51 -3.71 -27.21
C ALA A 264 5.77 -3.00 -26.67
N HIS A 265 6.74 -3.77 -26.20
CA HIS A 265 8.06 -3.33 -25.73
C HIS A 265 9.14 -3.66 -26.77
#